data_AF-A0A7S6S0Z8-F1
#
_entry.id   AF-A0A7S6S0Z8-F1
#
_cell.length_a   1.000
_cell.length_b   1.000
_cell.length_c   1.000
_cell.angle_alpha   90.00
_cell.angle_beta   90.00
_cell.angle_gamma   90.00
#
_symmetry.space_group_name_H-M   'P 1'
#
loop_
_entity.id
_entity.type
_entity.pdbx_description
1 polymer ?
#
loop_
_entity_poly.entity_id
_entity_poly.type
_entity_poly.pdbx_seq_one_letter_code
_entity_poly.pdbx_strand_id
1 'polypeptide(L)'
;MLQFCFCGGYEGQLRPDRPRVYVTIFGACEVKLASMATLASAHERSGRPDGPRRGSYFITFCGGSEVKRITLAEEYCDLLQALRSGAISDPSWEALVTDAYSHSVQNIGSFTLFGGFDISELPTENEELDRLALSHSLGQIADTPRKILMLAIGQDGVQRASSVCQAVSVALAQSR
;
A
#
# COMPACT_ATOMS: atom_id res chain seq x y z
N MET A 1 6.97 -12.92 -13.31
CA MET A 1 6.10 -12.74 -14.49
C MET A 1 6.38 -11.36 -15.06
N LEU A 2 6.50 -11.22 -16.39
CA LEU A 2 6.82 -9.94 -17.04
C LEU A 2 5.52 -9.18 -17.36
N GLN A 3 5.52 -7.87 -17.10
CA GLN A 3 4.47 -6.93 -17.49
C GLN A 3 5.09 -5.94 -18.48
N PHE A 4 4.61 -5.93 -19.73
CA PHE A 4 5.10 -5.02 -20.77
C PHE A 4 4.14 -3.85 -20.95
N CYS A 5 4.69 -2.64 -20.98
CA CYS A 5 3.99 -1.44 -21.42
C CYS A 5 4.75 -0.89 -22.64
N PHE A 6 4.11 -0.94 -23.81
CA PHE A 6 4.66 -0.46 -25.08
C PHE A 6 3.77 0.65 -25.62
N CYS A 7 4.31 1.86 -25.81
CA CYS A 7 3.58 3.02 -26.33
C CYS A 7 2.26 3.31 -25.57
N GLY A 8 2.32 3.41 -24.24
CA GLY A 8 1.14 3.63 -23.40
C GLY A 8 1.43 3.91 -21.93
N GLY A 9 0.36 3.92 -21.12
CA GLY A 9 0.41 4.05 -19.67
C GLY A 9 -0.02 2.74 -18.99
N TYR A 10 0.67 2.34 -17.91
CA TYR A 10 0.21 1.28 -17.01
C TYR A 10 -0.05 1.87 -15.62
N GLU A 11 -1.28 1.72 -15.14
CA GLU A 11 -1.66 2.00 -13.75
C GLU A 11 -1.99 0.69 -13.04
N GLY A 12 -1.47 0.49 -11.83
CA GLY A 12 -1.76 -0.73 -11.07
C GLY A 12 -1.29 -0.70 -9.63
N GLN A 13 -1.34 -1.86 -8.97
CA GLN A 13 -0.84 -2.04 -7.61
C GLN A 13 0.17 -3.20 -7.57
N LEU A 14 1.25 -3.02 -6.83
CA LEU A 14 2.24 -4.06 -6.57
C LEU A 14 1.58 -5.18 -5.78
N ARG A 15 1.83 -6.43 -6.22
CA ARG A 15 1.31 -7.62 -5.55
C ARG A 15 2.47 -8.29 -4.79
N PRO A 16 2.34 -8.51 -3.47
CA PRO A 16 3.42 -9.09 -2.67
C PRO A 16 3.65 -10.58 -2.99
N ASP A 17 2.62 -11.29 -3.48
CA ASP A 17 2.67 -12.74 -3.68
C ASP A 17 3.60 -13.19 -4.82
N ARG A 18 3.90 -12.32 -5.79
CA ARG A 18 4.61 -12.70 -7.02
C ARG A 18 5.60 -11.63 -7.47
N PRO A 19 6.88 -11.99 -7.69
CA PRO A 19 7.87 -11.06 -8.22
C PRO A 19 7.51 -10.75 -9.67
N ARG A 20 7.47 -9.45 -9.98
CA ARG A 20 7.14 -8.94 -11.31
C ARG A 20 8.26 -8.09 -11.84
N VAL A 21 8.48 -8.22 -13.14
CA VAL A 21 9.38 -7.35 -13.90
C VAL A 21 8.49 -6.47 -14.76
N TYR A 22 8.50 -5.17 -14.50
CA TYR A 22 7.79 -4.16 -15.27
C TYR A 22 8.75 -3.61 -16.31
N VAL A 23 8.38 -3.71 -17.59
CA VAL A 23 9.18 -3.24 -18.71
C VAL A 23 8.41 -2.13 -19.43
N THR A 24 8.97 -0.93 -19.43
CA THR A 24 8.37 0.26 -20.03
C THR A 24 9.20 0.71 -21.23
N ILE A 25 8.57 0.75 -22.41
CA ILE A 25 9.17 1.18 -23.68
C ILE A 25 8.28 2.26 -24.30
N PHE A 26 8.76 3.50 -24.34
CA PHE A 26 8.03 4.70 -24.79
C PHE A 26 6.70 4.90 -24.05
N GLY A 27 6.73 5.17 -22.75
CA GLY A 27 5.49 5.29 -21.96
C GLY A 27 5.67 5.67 -20.49
N ALA A 28 4.59 5.53 -19.72
CA ALA A 28 4.58 5.77 -18.28
C ALA A 28 4.07 4.52 -17.52
N CYS A 29 4.67 4.21 -16.37
CA CYS A 29 4.24 3.12 -15.51
C CYS A 29 4.07 3.63 -14.09
N GLU A 30 2.83 3.79 -13.63
CA GLU A 30 2.52 4.23 -12.28
C GLU A 30 1.96 3.05 -11.47
N VAL A 31 2.65 2.65 -10.42
CA VAL A 31 2.24 1.51 -9.61
C VAL A 31 2.15 1.89 -8.14
N LYS A 32 1.00 1.67 -7.53
CA LYS A 32 0.81 1.84 -6.10
C LYS A 32 1.44 0.70 -5.31
N LEU A 33 2.01 0.98 -4.14
CA LEU A 33 2.43 -0.04 -3.18
C LEU A 33 1.24 -0.90 -2.73
N ALA A 34 1.53 -2.15 -2.34
CA ALA A 34 0.54 -3.00 -1.70
C ALA A 34 0.10 -2.39 -0.36
N SER A 35 -1.21 -2.45 -0.05
CA SER A 35 -1.71 -2.04 1.25
C SER A 35 -1.25 -2.96 2.38
N MET A 36 -1.25 -2.44 3.60
CA MET A 36 -1.02 -3.17 4.84
C MET A 36 -1.90 -4.42 4.93
N ALA A 37 -3.16 -4.29 4.54
CA ALA A 37 -4.11 -5.39 4.48
C ALA A 37 -3.64 -6.50 3.53
N THR A 38 -3.20 -6.12 2.33
CA THR A 38 -2.70 -7.05 1.31
C THR A 38 -1.44 -7.75 1.78
N LEU A 39 -0.53 -7.02 2.43
CA LEU A 39 0.70 -7.54 2.99
C LEU A 39 0.44 -8.51 4.14
N ALA A 40 -0.44 -8.14 5.06
CA ALA A 40 -0.89 -8.97 6.18
C ALA A 40 -1.53 -10.28 5.70
N SER A 41 -2.50 -10.21 4.78
CA SER A 41 -3.15 -11.41 4.22
C SER A 41 -2.16 -12.30 3.47
N ALA A 42 -1.16 -11.71 2.78
CA ALA A 42 -0.11 -12.48 2.12
C ALA A 42 0.80 -13.18 3.14
N HIS A 43 1.15 -12.50 4.23
CA HIS A 43 1.95 -13.04 5.32
C HIS A 43 1.23 -14.23 5.98
N GLU A 44 -0.04 -14.06 6.36
CA GLU A 44 -0.89 -15.09 6.98
C GLU A 44 -1.01 -16.34 6.08
N ARG A 45 -1.24 -16.15 4.77
CA ARG A 45 -1.31 -17.26 3.79
C ARG A 45 0.03 -17.98 3.60
N SER A 46 1.14 -17.27 3.73
CA SER A 46 2.46 -17.85 3.48
C SER A 46 2.96 -18.73 4.63
N GLY A 47 2.42 -18.54 5.85
CA GLY A 47 2.78 -19.31 7.04
C GLY A 47 4.28 -19.29 7.38
N ARG A 48 5.04 -18.35 6.82
CA ARG A 48 6.48 -18.20 7.02
C ARG A 48 6.78 -16.83 7.64
N PRO A 49 7.54 -16.79 8.75
CA PRO A 49 8.02 -15.53 9.32
C PRO A 49 8.96 -14.80 8.33
N ASP A 50 9.67 -15.56 7.50
CA ASP A 50 10.41 -15.06 6.34
C ASP A 50 9.64 -15.39 5.05
N GLY A 51 8.60 -14.61 4.76
CA GLY A 51 8.03 -14.57 3.41
C GLY A 51 9.14 -14.28 2.39
N PRO A 52 9.17 -14.97 1.23
CA PRO A 52 10.29 -14.86 0.31
C PRO A 52 10.47 -13.40 -0.13
N ARG A 53 11.68 -12.86 0.07
CA ARG A 53 12.19 -11.56 -0.40
C ARG A 53 12.03 -11.41 -1.92
N ARG A 54 10.80 -11.28 -2.40
CA ARG A 54 10.45 -11.31 -3.82
C ARG A 54 10.27 -9.87 -4.29
N GLY A 55 11.41 -9.30 -4.68
CA GLY A 55 11.46 -7.95 -5.21
C GLY A 55 10.73 -7.78 -6.53
N SER A 56 10.23 -6.58 -6.78
CA SER A 56 9.76 -6.16 -8.09
C SER A 56 10.88 -5.39 -8.80
N TYR A 57 11.04 -5.60 -10.10
CA TYR A 57 12.07 -4.92 -10.89
C TYR A 57 11.43 -4.07 -11.98
N PHE A 58 11.93 -2.86 -12.17
CA PHE A 58 11.47 -1.91 -13.18
C PHE A 58 12.56 -1.67 -14.21
N ILE A 59 12.25 -1.87 -15.49
CA ILE A 59 13.17 -1.67 -16.61
C ILE A 59 12.53 -0.65 -17.55
N THR A 60 13.08 0.57 -17.59
CA THR A 60 12.56 1.69 -18.38
C THR A 60 13.54 2.05 -19.49
N PHE A 61 13.14 1.93 -20.75
CA PHE A 61 13.99 2.27 -21.88
C PHE A 61 13.87 3.75 -22.29
N CYS A 62 12.65 4.20 -22.56
CA CYS A 62 12.29 5.59 -22.87
C CYS A 62 10.97 5.89 -22.14
N GLY A 63 10.96 6.71 -21.10
CA GLY A 63 9.73 7.02 -20.36
C GLY A 63 9.88 7.26 -18.86
N GLY A 64 8.78 7.16 -18.12
CA GLY A 64 8.75 7.32 -16.66
C GLY A 64 8.20 6.07 -15.98
N SER A 65 8.79 5.66 -14.87
CA SER A 65 8.18 4.68 -13.98
C SER A 65 8.13 5.25 -12.56
N GLU A 66 6.95 5.29 -11.96
CA GLU A 66 6.74 5.82 -10.62
C GLU A 66 6.07 4.76 -9.74
N VAL A 67 6.65 4.53 -8.56
CA VAL A 67 6.03 3.71 -7.51
C VAL A 67 5.45 4.63 -6.45
N LYS A 68 4.13 4.70 -6.36
CA LYS A 68 3.43 5.58 -5.40
C LYS A 68 3.08 4.83 -4.13
N ARG A 69 3.21 5.48 -2.99
CA ARG A 69 2.60 4.98 -1.75
C ARG A 69 1.10 5.24 -1.76
N ILE A 70 0.34 4.41 -1.06
CA ILE A 70 -1.10 4.62 -0.88
C ILE A 70 -1.41 5.51 0.32
N THR A 71 -2.54 6.20 0.27
CA THR A 71 -2.99 7.13 1.32
C THR A 71 -3.44 6.43 2.59
N LEU A 72 -3.48 7.14 3.72
CA LEU A 72 -3.99 6.64 5.01
C LEU A 72 -5.44 6.22 4.91
N ALA A 73 -6.23 6.95 4.14
CA ALA A 73 -7.63 6.62 3.88
C ALA A 73 -7.76 5.28 3.14
N GLU A 74 -6.93 5.04 2.12
CA GLU A 74 -6.89 3.78 1.38
C GLU A 74 -6.41 2.62 2.27
N GLU A 75 -5.34 2.81 3.06
CA GLU A 75 -4.87 1.81 4.03
C GLU A 75 -5.96 1.41 5.03
N TYR A 76 -6.63 2.41 5.62
CA TYR A 76 -7.72 2.18 6.56
C TYR A 76 -8.87 1.40 5.93
N CYS A 77 -9.33 1.80 4.74
CA CYS A 77 -10.44 1.15 4.05
C CYS A 77 -10.11 -0.29 3.69
N ASP A 78 -8.93 -0.53 3.13
CA ASP A 78 -8.47 -1.87 2.75
C ASP A 78 -8.37 -2.78 3.98
N LEU A 79 -7.80 -2.29 5.08
CA LEU A 79 -7.62 -3.06 6.31
C LEU A 79 -8.95 -3.37 6.99
N LEU A 80 -9.83 -2.37 7.11
CA LEU A 80 -11.16 -2.55 7.66
C LEU A 80 -11.97 -3.57 6.85
N GLN A 81 -11.89 -3.49 5.51
CA GLN A 81 -12.56 -4.44 4.63
C GLN A 81 -12.00 -5.85 4.79
N ALA A 82 -10.67 -6.01 4.85
CA ALA A 82 -10.03 -7.31 5.00
C ALA A 82 -10.40 -8.00 6.32
N LEU A 83 -10.49 -7.25 7.42
CA LEU A 83 -10.94 -7.77 8.71
C LEU A 83 -12.43 -8.12 8.70
N ARG A 84 -13.27 -7.26 8.12
CA ARG A 84 -14.72 -7.53 8.00
C ARG A 84 -15.03 -8.72 7.11
N SER A 85 -14.26 -8.95 6.06
CA SER A 85 -14.44 -10.10 5.17
C SER A 85 -13.82 -11.40 5.72
N GLY A 86 -13.10 -11.34 6.84
CA GLY A 86 -12.34 -12.47 7.38
C GLY A 86 -11.13 -12.86 6.52
N ALA A 87 -10.64 -11.95 5.66
CA ALA A 87 -9.43 -12.18 4.87
C ALA A 87 -8.16 -12.09 5.74
N ILE A 88 -8.26 -11.42 6.88
CA ILE A 88 -7.31 -11.50 8.00
C ILE A 88 -8.10 -12.07 9.17
N SER A 89 -7.69 -13.24 9.67
CA SER A 89 -8.44 -13.98 10.69
C SER A 89 -7.71 -14.11 12.03
N ASP A 90 -6.42 -13.75 12.05
CA ASP A 90 -5.59 -13.81 13.26
C ASP A 90 -6.15 -12.90 14.37
N PRO A 91 -6.40 -13.41 15.59
CA PRO A 91 -6.81 -12.59 16.72
C PRO A 91 -5.77 -11.53 17.13
N SER A 92 -4.50 -11.72 16.75
CA SER A 92 -3.37 -10.81 16.92
C SER A 92 -3.06 -10.02 15.64
N TRP A 93 -4.07 -9.73 14.81
CA TRP A 93 -3.90 -9.07 13.51
C TRP A 93 -3.13 -7.76 13.57
N GLU A 94 -3.20 -6.99 14.66
CA GLU A 94 -2.44 -5.73 14.82
C GLU A 94 -0.93 -5.97 14.79
N ALA A 95 -0.47 -7.03 15.47
CA ALA A 95 0.93 -7.43 15.46
C ALA A 95 1.34 -7.96 14.09
N LEU A 96 0.48 -8.75 13.45
CA LEU A 96 0.70 -9.29 12.11
C LEU A 96 0.79 -8.19 11.04
N VAL A 97 -0.06 -7.16 11.11
CA VAL A 97 0.01 -6.00 10.21
C VAL A 97 1.30 -5.21 10.41
N THR A 98 1.67 -4.98 11.67
CA THR A 98 2.89 -4.22 12.01
C THR A 98 4.15 -4.97 11.55
N ASP A 99 4.21 -6.27 11.81
CA ASP A 99 5.28 -7.15 11.38
C ASP A 99 5.38 -7.20 9.85
N ALA A 100 4.27 -7.51 9.17
CA ALA A 100 4.20 -7.54 7.71
C ALA A 100 4.65 -6.20 7.10
N TYR A 101 4.22 -5.07 7.66
CA TYR A 101 4.57 -3.75 7.14
C TYR A 101 6.06 -3.43 7.34
N SER A 102 6.61 -3.75 8.51
CA SER A 102 8.03 -3.51 8.82
C SER A 102 8.99 -4.27 7.89
N HIS A 103 8.58 -5.47 7.45
CA HIS A 103 9.31 -6.30 6.50
C HIS A 103 8.92 -6.06 5.03
N SER A 104 7.94 -5.20 4.76
CA SER A 104 7.39 -4.94 3.43
C SER A 104 8.02 -3.78 2.67
N VAL A 105 9.03 -3.09 3.20
CA VAL A 105 9.78 -2.09 2.43
C VAL A 105 10.53 -2.86 1.34
N GLN A 106 9.81 -2.98 0.22
CA GLN A 106 10.00 -3.94 -0.84
C GLN A 106 11.38 -3.78 -1.46
N ASN A 107 12.04 -4.92 -1.73
CA ASN A 107 13.21 -4.97 -2.63
C ASN A 107 12.78 -4.51 -4.03
N ILE A 108 12.79 -3.21 -4.29
CA ILE A 108 12.50 -2.65 -5.61
C ILE A 108 13.81 -2.34 -6.29
N GLY A 109 14.09 -3.03 -7.40
CA GLY A 109 15.22 -2.72 -8.26
C GLY A 109 14.76 -1.94 -9.49
N SER A 110 15.59 -1.04 -9.99
CA SER A 110 15.28 -0.32 -11.24
C SER A 110 16.49 -0.19 -12.15
N PHE A 111 16.21 -0.12 -13.45
CA PHE A 111 17.18 0.17 -14.50
C PHE A 111 16.51 1.09 -15.53
N THR A 112 17.04 2.30 -15.71
CA THR A 112 16.50 3.29 -16.64
C THR A 112 17.58 3.77 -17.61
N LEU A 113 17.32 3.66 -18.91
CA LEU A 113 18.23 4.16 -19.96
C LEU A 113 17.95 5.62 -20.32
N PHE A 114 16.70 5.93 -20.70
CA PHE A 114 16.25 7.29 -21.01
C PHE A 114 14.92 7.60 -20.30
N GLY A 115 14.92 8.64 -19.47
CA GLY A 115 13.76 9.09 -18.69
C GLY A 115 13.98 8.95 -17.17
N GLY A 116 12.95 8.59 -16.41
CA GLY A 116 12.96 8.63 -14.95
C GLY A 116 12.43 7.36 -14.28
N PHE A 117 13.00 7.03 -13.14
CA PHE A 117 12.40 6.10 -12.18
C PHE A 117 12.32 6.79 -10.84
N ASP A 118 11.13 6.83 -10.26
CA ASP A 118 10.90 7.41 -8.93
C ASP A 118 10.15 6.43 -8.04
N ILE A 119 10.51 6.41 -6.77
CA ILE A 119 9.73 5.77 -5.72
C ILE A 119 9.23 6.93 -4.89
N SER A 120 8.02 7.36 -5.21
CA SER A 120 7.36 8.48 -4.56
C SER A 120 7.40 8.26 -3.05
N GLU A 121 7.95 9.23 -2.34
CA GLU A 121 7.86 9.32 -0.89
C GLU A 121 6.39 9.47 -0.48
N LEU A 122 6.13 9.48 0.83
CA LEU A 122 4.78 9.61 1.40
C LEU A 122 3.85 10.53 0.58
N PRO A 123 2.56 10.16 0.42
CA PRO A 123 1.61 11.03 -0.26
C PRO A 123 1.63 12.42 0.38
N THR A 124 1.43 13.46 -0.42
CA THR A 124 1.49 14.84 0.08
C THR A 124 0.38 15.07 1.12
N GLU A 125 0.59 16.01 2.04
CA GLU A 125 -0.42 16.34 3.06
C GLU A 125 -1.77 16.69 2.43
N ASN A 126 -1.76 17.44 1.32
CA ASN A 126 -2.98 17.80 0.60
C ASN A 126 -3.68 16.56 0.01
N GLU A 127 -2.93 15.64 -0.61
CA GLU A 127 -3.51 14.39 -1.14
C GLU A 127 -4.09 13.52 -0.01
N GLU A 128 -3.42 13.43 1.14
CA GLU A 128 -3.93 12.70 2.31
C GLU A 128 -5.22 13.35 2.83
N LEU A 129 -5.26 14.68 2.96
CA LEU A 129 -6.43 15.42 3.42
C LEU A 129 -7.61 15.28 2.47
N ASP A 130 -7.37 15.46 1.16
CA ASP A 130 -8.40 15.34 0.13
C ASP A 130 -8.98 13.93 0.11
N ARG A 131 -8.13 12.90 0.22
CA ARG A 131 -8.58 11.52 0.23
C ARG A 131 -9.35 11.17 1.50
N LEU A 132 -8.91 11.64 2.66
CA LEU A 132 -9.63 11.46 3.93
C LEU A 132 -10.99 12.17 3.92
N ALA A 133 -11.05 13.39 3.39
CA ALA A 133 -12.29 14.14 3.26
C ALA A 133 -13.28 13.43 2.32
N LEU A 134 -12.79 12.95 1.18
CA LEU A 134 -13.60 12.22 0.22
C LEU A 134 -14.13 10.91 0.82
N SER A 135 -13.28 10.08 1.43
CA SER A 135 -13.70 8.81 2.03
C SER A 135 -14.67 9.00 3.21
N HIS A 136 -14.55 10.09 3.95
CA HIS A 136 -15.55 10.49 4.96
C HIS A 136 -16.89 10.86 4.33
N SER A 137 -16.88 11.70 3.29
CA SER A 137 -18.10 12.12 2.58
C SER A 137 -18.85 10.94 1.94
N LEU A 138 -18.12 9.89 1.55
CA LEU A 138 -18.68 8.63 1.04
C LEU A 138 -19.16 7.67 2.15
N GLY A 139 -19.05 8.06 3.42
CA GLY A 139 -19.45 7.23 4.56
C GLY A 139 -18.54 6.03 4.84
N GLN A 140 -17.34 5.99 4.25
CA GLN A 140 -16.38 4.89 4.44
C GLN A 140 -15.60 5.04 5.75
N ILE A 141 -15.39 6.28 6.21
CA ILE A 141 -14.63 6.61 7.41
C ILE A 141 -15.51 7.44 8.36
N ALA A 142 -15.72 6.95 9.58
CA ALA A 142 -16.43 7.69 10.62
C ALA A 142 -15.56 8.82 11.22
N ASP A 143 -16.18 9.74 11.96
CA ASP A 143 -15.49 10.92 12.51
C ASP A 143 -14.32 10.60 13.43
N THR A 144 -14.46 9.59 14.29
CA THR A 144 -13.40 9.23 15.25
C THR A 144 -12.17 8.62 14.56
N PRO A 145 -12.30 7.58 13.71
CA PRO A 145 -11.18 7.09 12.89
C PRO A 145 -10.55 8.18 12.02
N ARG A 146 -11.35 9.07 11.42
CA ARG A 146 -10.85 10.19 10.61
C ARG A 146 -9.90 11.09 11.40
N LYS A 147 -10.26 11.47 12.63
CA LYS A 147 -9.40 12.32 13.48
C LYS A 147 -8.06 11.67 13.80
N ILE A 148 -8.05 10.36 14.06
CA ILE A 148 -6.83 9.59 14.30
C ILE A 148 -5.94 9.61 13.05
N LEU A 149 -6.52 9.35 11.87
CA LEU A 149 -5.78 9.36 10.61
C LEU A 149 -5.26 10.76 10.23
N MET A 150 -6.02 11.82 10.49
CA MET A 150 -5.56 13.20 10.27
C MET A 150 -4.31 13.54 11.10
N LEU A 151 -4.21 13.04 12.33
CA LEU A 151 -3.03 13.23 13.18
C LEU A 151 -1.82 12.40 12.73
N ALA A 152 -2.05 11.40 11.88
CA ALA A 152 -1.02 10.51 11.36
C ALA A 152 -0.47 10.95 9.99
N ILE A 153 -0.97 12.05 9.41
CA ILE A 153 -0.47 12.59 8.15
C ILE A 153 1.00 12.98 8.32
N GLY A 154 1.83 12.62 7.34
CA GLY A 154 3.28 12.81 7.38
C GLY A 154 4.05 11.77 8.19
N GLN A 155 3.38 10.82 8.86
CA GLN A 155 4.06 9.72 9.53
C GLN A 155 4.47 8.61 8.55
N ASP A 156 5.64 8.02 8.80
CA ASP A 156 6.19 6.89 8.04
C ASP A 156 6.33 5.63 8.91
N GLY A 157 6.57 4.48 8.27
CA GLY A 157 6.98 3.25 8.89
C GLY A 157 5.95 2.71 9.88
N VAL A 158 6.47 2.21 11.00
CA VAL A 158 5.67 1.59 12.06
C VAL A 158 4.67 2.58 12.68
N GLN A 159 4.97 3.87 12.71
CA GLN A 159 4.06 4.89 13.25
C GLN A 159 2.80 4.99 12.41
N ARG A 160 2.96 5.05 11.08
CA ARG A 160 1.85 5.02 10.11
C ARG A 160 0.99 3.77 10.30
N ALA A 161 1.62 2.60 10.41
CA ALA A 161 0.92 1.33 10.63
C ALA A 161 0.12 1.31 11.92
N SER A 162 0.74 1.76 13.03
CA SER A 162 0.11 1.84 14.34
C SER A 162 -1.13 2.74 14.32
N SER A 163 -1.06 3.92 13.70
CA SER A 163 -2.19 4.84 13.60
C SER A 163 -3.34 4.27 12.75
N VAL A 164 -3.05 3.57 11.66
CA VAL A 164 -4.06 2.88 10.84
C VAL A 164 -4.73 1.77 11.65
N CYS A 165 -3.94 0.92 12.33
CA CYS A 165 -4.46 -0.12 13.21
C CYS A 165 -5.37 0.47 14.30
N GLN A 166 -4.93 1.53 14.98
CA GLN A 166 -5.71 2.20 16.00
C GLN A 166 -7.06 2.73 15.45
N ALA A 167 -7.05 3.36 14.28
CA ALA A 167 -8.25 3.87 13.65
C ALA A 167 -9.24 2.74 13.30
N VAL A 168 -8.74 1.61 12.78
CA VAL A 168 -9.55 0.42 12.47
C VAL A 168 -10.10 -0.24 13.72
N SER A 169 -9.32 -0.39 14.79
CA SER A 169 -9.76 -0.98 16.05
C SER A 169 -10.90 -0.17 16.68
N VAL A 170 -10.84 1.17 16.61
CA VAL A 170 -11.94 2.05 17.03
C VAL A 170 -13.19 1.83 16.18
N ALA A 171 -13.05 1.73 14.86
CA ALA A 171 -14.18 1.50 13.97
C ALA A 171 -14.86 0.14 14.20
N LEU A 172 -14.07 -0.90 14.46
CA LEU A 172 -14.60 -2.24 14.78
C LEU A 172 -15.32 -2.27 16.13
N ALA A 173 -14.81 -1.56 17.13
CA ALA A 173 -15.46 -1.45 18.45
C ALA A 173 -16.81 -0.72 18.38
N GLN A 174 -16.97 0.25 17.48
CA GLN A 174 -18.23 0.99 17.27
C GLN A 174 -19.28 0.20 16.48
N SER A 175 -18.89 -0.89 15.82
CA SER A 175 -19.80 -1.72 15.00
C SER A 175 -20.42 -2.91 15.76
N ARG A 176 -20.14 -3.03 17.07
CA ARG A 176 -20.73 -4.02 17.98
C ARG A 176 -21.83 -3.38 18.81
#